data_AF-A0A087LNL5-F1
#
_entry.id   AF-A0A087LNL5-F1
#
_cell.length_a   1.000
_cell.length_b   1.000
_cell.length_c   1.000
_cell.angle_alpha   90.00
_cell.angle_beta   90.00
_cell.angle_gamma   90.00
#
_symmetry.space_group_name_H-M   'P 1'
#
loop_
_entity.id
_entity.type
_entity.pdbx_description
1 polymer ?
#
loop_
_entity_poly.entity_id
_entity_poly.type
_entity_poly.pdbx_seq_one_letter_code
_entity_poly.pdbx_strand_id
1 'polypeptide(L)' 'MADLKLLALDSDDLAVISAHTQDAVVRVGDMGYAQADKRFAMLMNRYDWEEGTVRNKGVR' A
#
# COMPACT_ATOMS: atom_id res chain seq x y z
N MET A 1 8.34 10.68 13.65
CA MET A 1 8.45 10.34 12.21
C MET A 1 7.25 10.96 11.54
N ALA A 2 7.46 11.76 10.50
CA ALA A 2 6.33 12.24 9.69
C ALA A 2 5.71 11.03 8.97
N ASP A 3 4.39 11.03 8.80
CA ASP A 3 3.68 9.95 8.11
C ASP A 3 4.23 9.74 6.69
N LEU A 4 4.47 8.48 6.30
CA LEU A 4 4.96 8.14 4.96
C LEU A 4 3.87 8.41 3.93
N LYS A 5 4.07 9.42 3.08
CA LYS A 5 3.17 9.78 1.99
C LYS A 5 3.72 9.23 0.66
N LEU A 6 3.04 8.25 0.08
CA LEU A 6 3.36 7.68 -1.23
C LEU A 6 2.43 8.27 -2.30
N LEU A 7 3.01 8.87 -3.34
CA LEU A 7 2.31 9.41 -4.50
C LEU A 7 3.20 9.19 -5.73
N ALA A 8 2.62 8.76 -6.84
CA ALA A 8 3.33 8.62 -8.12
C ALA A 8 2.69 9.48 -9.20
N LEU A 9 3.49 10.27 -9.91
CA LEU A 9 3.06 11.08 -11.05
C LEU A 9 3.46 10.44 -12.38
N ASP A 10 4.57 9.70 -12.41
CA ASP A 10 5.05 8.98 -13.57
C ASP A 10 5.43 7.51 -13.26
N SER A 11 6.01 6.83 -14.25
CA SER A 11 6.42 5.42 -14.14
C SER A 11 7.56 5.19 -13.15
N ASP A 12 8.44 6.18 -12.99
CA ASP A 12 9.62 6.04 -12.16
C ASP A 12 9.22 6.16 -10.68
N ASP A 13 8.30 7.08 -10.37
CA ASP A 13 7.68 7.14 -9.04
C ASP A 13 6.91 5.85 -8.71
N LEU A 14 6.22 5.28 -9.71
CA LEU A 14 5.47 4.03 -9.54
C LEU A 14 6.41 2.86 -9.21
N ALA A 15 7.66 2.87 -9.68
CA ALA A 15 8.63 1.84 -9.34
C ALA A 15 8.95 1.84 -7.83
N VAL A 16 8.98 3.02 -7.19
CA VAL A 16 9.17 3.13 -5.73
C VAL A 16 7.98 2.51 -5.00
N ILE A 17 6.76 2.88 -5.37
CA ILE A 17 5.54 2.30 -4.76
C ILE A 17 5.51 0.79 -4.99
N SER A 18 5.82 0.31 -6.21
CA SER A 18 5.88 -1.11 -6.55
C SER A 18 6.89 -1.86 -5.68
N ALA A 19 8.08 -1.30 -5.45
CA ALA A 19 9.06 -1.88 -4.54
C ALA A 19 8.51 -1.98 -3.11
N HIS A 20 7.76 -0.97 -2.66
CA HIS A 20 7.09 -1.00 -1.35
C HIS A 20 5.90 -1.96 -1.27
N THR A 21 5.34 -2.43 -2.38
CA THR A 21 4.21 -3.37 -2.35
C THR A 21 4.60 -4.81 -2.68
N GLN A 22 5.89 -5.09 -2.89
CA GLN A 22 6.39 -6.45 -3.07
C GLN A 22 5.97 -7.35 -1.91
N ASP A 23 5.59 -8.58 -2.24
CA ASP A 23 5.09 -9.61 -1.31
C ASP A 23 3.83 -9.25 -0.50
N ALA A 24 3.13 -8.17 -0.86
CA ALA A 24 1.87 -7.83 -0.24
C ALA A 24 0.77 -8.84 -0.61
N VAL A 25 -0.02 -9.27 0.38
CA VAL A 25 -1.18 -10.13 0.18
C VAL A 25 -2.42 -9.28 -0.04
N VAL A 26 -3.22 -9.68 -1.03
CA VAL A 26 -4.44 -9.00 -1.47
C VAL A 26 -5.55 -10.02 -1.60
N ARG A 27 -6.78 -9.63 -1.27
CA ARG A 27 -7.97 -10.44 -1.56
C ARG A 27 -8.75 -9.80 -2.69
N VAL A 28 -9.23 -10.62 -3.62
CA VAL A 28 -10.02 -10.14 -4.77
C VAL A 28 -11.27 -9.38 -4.32
N GLY A 29 -11.90 -9.79 -3.21
CA GLY A 29 -13.06 -9.10 -2.65
C GLY A 29 -12.78 -7.71 -2.08
N ASP A 30 -11.51 -7.36 -1.84
CA ASP A 30 -11.09 -6.07 -1.29
C ASP A 30 -10.54 -5.13 -2.38
N MET A 31 -10.79 -5.45 -3.66
CA MET A 31 -10.46 -4.64 -4.84
C MET A 31 -11.72 -4.00 -5.41
N GLY A 32 -11.63 -2.76 -5.84
CA GLY A 32 -12.77 -2.03 -6.39
C GLY A 32 -12.36 -1.06 -7.49
N TYR A 33 -13.23 -0.90 -8.48
CA TYR A 33 -13.09 0.11 -9.52
C TYR A 33 -14.32 1.00 -9.56
N ALA A 34 -14.15 2.25 -9.17
CA ALA A 34 -15.16 3.30 -9.31
C ALA A 34 -15.07 3.89 -10.72
N GLN A 35 -15.83 3.33 -11.66
CA GLN A 35 -15.77 3.70 -13.08
C GLN A 35 -16.04 5.19 -13.34
N ALA A 36 -16.99 5.79 -12.62
CA ALA A 36 -17.33 7.20 -12.76
C ALA A 36 -16.12 8.11 -12.48
N ASP A 37 -15.30 7.73 -11.50
CA ASP A 37 -14.10 8.48 -11.10
C ASP A 37 -12.83 7.97 -11.81
N LYS A 38 -12.93 6.88 -12.57
CA LYS A 38 -11.79 6.11 -13.11
C LYS A 38 -10.76 5.73 -12.04
N ARG A 39 -11.23 5.44 -10.83
CA ARG A 39 -10.37 5.12 -9.68
C ARG A 39 -10.40 3.64 -9.39
N PHE A 40 -9.22 3.03 -9.40
CA PHE A 40 -9.00 1.69 -8.90
C PHE A 40 -8.42 1.79 -7.50
N ALA A 41 -8.94 0.99 -6.57
CA ALA A 41 -8.45 0.89 -5.20
C ALA A 41 -8.40 -0.58 -4.79
N MET A 42 -7.44 -0.91 -3.94
CA MET A 42 -7.30 -2.24 -3.35
C MET A 42 -6.73 -2.12 -1.95
N LEU A 43 -7.19 -2.97 -1.05
CA LEU A 43 -6.55 -3.14 0.26
C LEU A 43 -5.48 -4.23 0.15
N MET A 44 -4.29 -3.92 0.63
CA MET A 44 -3.14 -4.83 0.63
C MET A 44 -2.53 -4.90 2.03
N ASN A 45 -1.98 -6.05 2.38
CA ASN A 45 -1.27 -6.26 3.63
C ASN A 45 0.14 -6.76 3.33
N ARG A 46 1.16 -5.99 3.71
CA ARG A 46 2.56 -6.35 3.61
C ARG A 46 3.16 -6.41 5.00
N TYR A 47 3.82 -7.52 5.32
CA TYR A 47 4.59 -7.62 6.55
C TYR A 47 5.87 -6.81 6.42
N ASP A 48 6.05 -5.80 7.26
CA ASP A 48 7.25 -4.98 7.27
C ASP A 48 8.32 -5.59 8.18
N TRP A 49 9.35 -6.18 7.58
CA TRP A 49 10.47 -6.78 8.30
C TRP A 49 11.43 -5.73 8.88
N GLU A 50 11.42 -4.50 8.35
CA GLU A 50 12.32 -3.42 8.77
C GLU A 50 11.82 -2.76 10.07
N GLU A 51 10.53 -2.87 10.39
CA GLU A 51 9.92 -2.38 11.64
C GLU A 51 10.14 -3.33 12.84
N GLY A 52 11.18 -4.17 12.78
CA GLY A 52 11.47 -5.29 13.69
C GLY A 52 11.80 -4.97 15.16
N THR A 53 11.38 -3.82 15.73
CA THR A 53 11.67 -3.51 17.15
C THR A 53 10.57 -2.85 17.97
N VAL A 54 9.44 -2.42 17.40
CA VAL A 54 8.33 -1.87 18.21
C VAL A 54 6.99 -2.42 17.75
N ARG A 55 6.44 -3.39 18.51
CA ARG A 55 5.02 -3.77 18.41
C ARG A 55 4.15 -2.57 18.78
N ASN A 56 3.75 -1.77 17.81
CA ASN A 56 2.60 -0.90 17.99
C ASN A 56 1.36 -1.79 18.03
N LYS A 57 0.65 -1.80 19.16
CA LYS A 57 -0.62 -2.52 19.30
C LYS A 57 -1.53 -2.03 18.16
N GLY A 58 -1.90 -2.94 17.25
CA GLY A 58 -2.84 -2.64 16.19
C GLY A 58 -4.04 -1.88 16.74
N VAL A 59 -4.24 -0.66 16.26
CA VAL A 59 -5.43 0.11 16.59
C VAL A 59 -6.58 -0.57 15.89
N ARG A 60 -7.61 -0.92 16.68
CA ARG A 60 -8.84 -1.55 16.21
C ARG A 60 -9.61 -0.63 15.28
#